data_AF-U3JYN0-F1
#
_entry.id   AF-U3JYN0-F1
#
_cell.length_a   1.000
_cell.length_b   1.000
_cell.length_c   1.000
_cell.angle_alpha   90.00
_cell.angle_beta   90.00
_cell.angle_gamma   90.00
#
_symmetry.space_group_name_H-M   'P 1'
#
loop_
_entity.id
_entity.type
_entity.pdbx_description
1 polymer ?
#
loop_
_entity_poly.entity_id
_entity_poly.type
_entity_poly.pdbx_seq_one_letter_code
_entity_poly.pdbx_strand_id
1 'polypeptide(L)'
;VFDIEELPPDVLPRKKPPQFMVDLFNKVADANGITRAPGLLQGDVVRSFEERHLGRHHFYFDISAMERGEQMLKAEFRVFKLKRTRRSRRSEVQHFCKVEVYELLESENKPQKKHLIASRLLSLYGEGWEVFNVTQTVSKWVGNSSSNHGFWIRTTHVSKHGMEHDVVTFAKSQGAFQESRNALLILFTNSNKRRSHSFVPSAASKCTLEYELPVHLLLPPALPPVDLSSVIYLQ
;
A
#
# COMPACT_ATOMS: atom_id res chain seq x y z
N VAL A 1 -46.25 7.12 14.04
CA VAL A 1 -45.51 5.85 14.09
C VAL A 1 -44.45 5.98 13.01
N PHE A 2 -43.19 6.05 13.37
CA PHE A 2 -42.10 6.24 12.41
C PHE A 2 -41.73 4.88 11.83
N ASP A 3 -41.98 4.70 10.53
CA ASP A 3 -41.43 3.62 9.71
C ASP A 3 -39.90 3.77 9.70
N ILE A 4 -39.21 2.82 10.31
CA ILE A 4 -37.77 2.70 10.18
C ILE A 4 -37.57 1.72 9.03
N GLU A 5 -37.38 2.27 7.83
CA GLU A 5 -36.85 1.54 6.67
C GLU A 5 -35.61 0.76 7.11
N GLU A 6 -35.68 -0.55 6.93
CA GLU A 6 -34.64 -1.52 7.20
C GLU A 6 -33.33 -1.07 6.53
N LEU A 7 -32.34 -0.71 7.35
CA LEU A 7 -31.03 -0.26 6.90
C LEU A 7 -30.40 -1.35 6.01
N PRO A 8 -29.85 -0.99 4.82
CA PRO A 8 -29.25 -1.97 3.92
C PRO A 8 -28.12 -2.73 4.64
N PRO A 9 -27.97 -4.04 4.36
CA PRO A 9 -27.02 -4.88 5.07
C PRO A 9 -25.60 -4.39 4.82
N ASP A 10 -25.06 -3.75 5.85
CA ASP A 10 -23.66 -3.69 6.23
C ASP A 10 -22.66 -3.84 5.08
N VAL A 11 -22.50 -2.77 4.30
CA VAL A 11 -21.37 -2.61 3.37
C VAL A 11 -20.12 -2.24 4.17
N LEU A 12 -19.81 -3.00 5.23
CA LEU A 12 -18.50 -2.85 5.87
C LEU A 12 -17.45 -3.34 4.88
N PRO A 13 -16.32 -2.62 4.74
CA PRO A 13 -15.18 -3.12 3.99
C PRO A 13 -14.85 -4.52 4.52
N ARG A 14 -15.01 -5.54 3.68
CA ARG A 14 -14.74 -6.95 4.05
C ARG A 14 -13.26 -7.17 4.43
N LYS A 15 -12.42 -6.17 4.26
CA LYS A 15 -10.98 -6.22 4.46
C LYS A 15 -10.58 -5.34 5.63
N LYS A 16 -9.84 -5.92 6.57
CA LYS A 16 -9.25 -5.21 7.70
C LYS A 16 -8.23 -4.19 7.19
N PRO A 17 -8.10 -3.01 7.82
CA PRO A 17 -7.07 -2.06 7.43
C PRO A 17 -5.68 -2.69 7.60
N PRO A 18 -4.69 -2.31 6.77
CA PRO A 18 -3.33 -2.78 6.93
C PRO A 18 -2.81 -2.49 8.34
N GLN A 19 -2.16 -3.46 8.97
CA GLN A 19 -1.65 -3.32 10.34
C GLN A 19 -0.79 -2.07 10.52
N PHE A 20 -0.01 -1.71 9.49
CA PHE A 20 0.76 -0.47 9.50
C PHE A 20 -0.07 0.79 9.77
N MET A 21 -1.28 0.89 9.20
CA MET A 21 -2.15 2.05 9.41
C MET A 21 -2.71 2.07 10.83
N VAL A 22 -3.01 0.90 11.39
CA VAL A 22 -3.42 0.77 12.80
C VAL A 22 -2.29 1.21 13.74
N ASP A 23 -1.08 0.72 13.50
CA ASP A 23 0.09 1.08 14.31
C ASP A 23 0.44 2.56 14.18
N LEU A 24 0.31 3.12 12.97
CA LEU A 24 0.50 4.54 12.71
C LEU A 24 -0.51 5.38 13.49
N PHE A 25 -1.80 5.05 13.41
CA PHE A 25 -2.86 5.73 14.16
C PHE A 25 -2.59 5.72 15.66
N ASN A 26 -2.34 4.55 16.24
CA ASN A 26 -2.07 4.40 17.68
C ASN A 26 -0.82 5.18 18.14
N LYS A 27 0.12 5.44 17.22
CA LYS A 27 1.32 6.22 17.50
C LYS A 27 1.08 7.72 17.44
N VAL A 28 0.19 8.20 16.57
CA VAL A 28 0.03 9.65 16.29
C VAL A 28 -1.25 10.25 16.86
N ALA A 29 -2.25 9.42 17.17
CA ALA A 29 -3.53 9.83 17.71
C ALA A 29 -3.78 9.23 19.11
N ASP A 30 -4.64 9.88 19.88
CA ASP A 30 -5.15 9.37 21.15
C ASP A 30 -6.36 8.44 20.96
N ALA A 31 -6.85 7.85 22.05
CA ALA A 31 -8.05 7.01 22.02
C ALA A 31 -9.32 7.75 21.57
N ASN A 32 -9.29 9.08 21.59
CA ASN A 32 -10.37 9.95 21.12
C ASN A 32 -10.18 10.41 19.66
N GLY A 33 -9.09 10.00 19.00
CA GLY A 33 -8.76 10.40 17.62
C GLY A 33 -8.04 11.75 17.49
N ILE A 34 -7.63 12.37 18.59
CA ILE A 34 -6.93 13.67 18.59
C ILE A 34 -5.44 13.45 18.36
N THR A 35 -4.84 14.23 17.45
CA THR A 35 -3.42 14.13 17.12
C THR A 35 -2.55 14.52 18.33
N ARG A 36 -1.77 13.58 18.84
CA ARG A 36 -0.87 13.77 19.99
C ARG A 36 0.47 14.41 19.64
N ALA A 37 0.91 14.21 18.39
CA ALA A 37 2.24 14.63 17.95
C ALA A 37 2.14 15.49 16.67
N PRO A 38 1.65 16.73 16.77
CA PRO A 38 1.61 17.65 15.65
C PRO A 38 3.04 17.84 15.11
N GLY A 39 3.25 17.50 13.83
CA GLY A 39 4.55 17.60 13.16
C GLY A 39 5.35 16.29 13.05
N LEU A 40 4.88 15.18 13.63
CA LEU A 40 5.51 13.87 13.41
C LEU A 40 5.31 13.35 11.98
N LEU A 41 4.21 13.75 11.33
CA LEU A 41 3.84 13.37 9.98
C LEU A 41 3.82 14.60 9.05
N GLN A 42 4.12 14.36 7.78
CA GLN A 42 4.17 15.41 6.77
C GLN A 42 2.80 15.52 6.05
N GLY A 43 1.85 16.22 6.67
CA GLY A 43 0.49 16.35 6.18
C GLY A 43 -0.53 16.06 7.28
N ASP A 44 -1.80 16.34 6.99
CA ASP A 44 -2.93 16.07 7.88
C ASP A 44 -3.72 14.82 7.44
N VAL A 45 -3.44 14.26 6.27
CA VAL A 45 -4.08 13.02 5.81
C VAL A 45 -3.04 12.00 5.38
N VAL A 46 -3.21 10.75 5.83
CA VAL A 46 -2.40 9.60 5.40
C VAL A 46 -3.29 8.55 4.77
N ARG A 47 -2.99 8.16 3.53
CA ARG A 47 -3.67 7.07 2.82
C ARG A 47 -2.74 5.91 2.57
N SER A 48 -3.24 4.70 2.70
CA SER A 48 -2.57 3.49 2.23
C SER A 48 -3.33 2.88 1.07
N PHE A 49 -2.60 2.41 0.07
CA PHE A 49 -3.11 1.69 -1.09
C PHE A 49 -2.43 0.34 -1.16
N GLU A 50 -3.23 -0.70 -1.32
CA GLU A 50 -2.70 -2.05 -1.48
C GLU A 50 -2.34 -2.38 -2.92
N GLU A 51 -1.35 -3.26 -3.09
CA GLU A 51 -0.91 -3.71 -4.41
C GLU A 51 -1.97 -4.58 -5.10
N ARG A 52 -2.32 -4.22 -6.34
CA ARG A 52 -2.99 -5.11 -7.28
C ARG A 52 -1.97 -6.02 -7.96
N HIS A 53 -2.22 -7.32 -7.90
CA HIS A 53 -1.32 -8.33 -8.43
C HIS A 53 -1.30 -8.32 -9.97
N LEU A 54 -0.18 -7.89 -10.56
CA LEU A 54 0.04 -7.88 -12.03
C LEU A 54 1.28 -8.68 -12.44
N GLY A 55 1.79 -9.57 -11.58
CA GLY A 55 2.95 -10.41 -11.87
C GLY A 55 4.05 -10.31 -10.82
N ARG A 56 5.20 -10.97 -11.06
CA ARG A 56 6.22 -11.20 -10.03
C ARG A 56 7.04 -9.96 -9.65
N HIS A 57 7.28 -9.05 -10.58
CA HIS A 57 8.13 -7.87 -10.37
C HIS A 57 7.38 -6.55 -10.49
N HIS A 58 6.13 -6.60 -10.94
CA HIS A 58 5.26 -5.46 -11.20
C HIS A 58 4.38 -5.20 -9.98
N PHE A 59 4.37 -3.98 -9.47
CA PHE A 59 3.56 -3.53 -8.35
C PHE A 59 2.69 -2.37 -8.81
N TYR A 60 1.38 -2.57 -8.86
CA TYR A 60 0.44 -1.53 -9.30
C TYR A 60 -0.46 -1.13 -8.15
N PHE A 61 -0.70 0.18 -8.03
CA PHE A 61 -1.50 0.77 -6.96
C PHE A 61 -2.57 1.65 -7.59
N ASP A 62 -3.81 1.43 -7.16
CA ASP A 62 -4.94 2.26 -7.58
C ASP A 62 -5.02 3.52 -6.73
N ILE A 63 -4.52 4.64 -7.24
CA ILE A 63 -4.57 5.91 -6.51
C ILE A 63 -5.82 6.74 -6.82
N SER A 64 -6.84 6.15 -7.48
CA SER A 64 -8.06 6.87 -7.85
C SER A 64 -8.89 7.35 -6.65
N ALA A 65 -8.71 6.74 -5.47
CA ALA A 65 -9.36 7.16 -4.23
C ALA A 65 -8.77 8.45 -3.61
N MET A 66 -7.75 9.05 -4.23
CA MET A 66 -7.24 10.35 -3.78
C MET A 66 -8.26 11.46 -4.06
N GLU A 67 -8.56 12.30 -3.08
CA GLU A 67 -9.59 13.34 -3.25
C GLU A 67 -9.08 14.47 -4.16
N ARG A 68 -9.97 15.01 -5.01
CA ARG A 68 -9.62 16.16 -5.85
C ARG A 68 -9.35 17.37 -4.98
N GLY A 69 -8.22 18.03 -5.21
CA GLY A 69 -7.83 19.25 -4.51
C GLY A 69 -6.94 19.03 -3.28
N GLU A 70 -6.68 17.79 -2.88
CA GLU A 70 -5.64 17.49 -1.89
C GLU A 70 -4.24 17.72 -2.46
N GLN A 71 -3.36 18.26 -1.63
CA GLN A 71 -1.98 18.47 -2.00
C GLN A 71 -1.15 17.27 -1.56
N MET A 72 -0.59 16.51 -2.51
CA MET A 72 0.35 15.45 -2.18
C MET A 72 1.68 16.02 -1.72
N LEU A 73 2.14 15.59 -0.54
CA LEU A 73 3.38 16.05 0.07
C LEU A 73 4.49 15.00 -0.04
N LYS A 74 4.15 13.74 0.21
CA LYS A 74 5.12 12.64 0.23
C LYS A 74 4.46 11.32 -0.17
N ALA A 75 5.21 10.45 -0.84
CA ALA A 75 4.81 9.09 -1.13
C ALA A 75 5.91 8.08 -0.78
N GLU A 76 5.51 7.00 -0.10
CA GLU A 76 6.38 5.90 0.29
C GLU A 76 5.87 4.58 -0.28
N PHE A 77 6.72 3.92 -1.07
CA PHE A 77 6.48 2.56 -1.53
C PHE A 77 7.15 1.57 -0.58
N ARG A 78 6.36 0.70 0.04
CA ARG A 78 6.77 -0.20 1.12
C ARG A 78 6.56 -1.64 0.70
N VAL A 79 7.64 -2.41 0.67
CA VAL A 79 7.61 -3.84 0.31
C VAL A 79 8.27 -4.66 1.40
N PHE A 80 7.71 -5.83 1.70
CA PHE A 80 8.30 -6.73 2.68
C PHE A 80 9.25 -7.71 1.99
N LYS A 81 10.54 -7.65 2.33
CA LYS A 81 11.56 -8.60 1.91
C LYS A 81 11.39 -9.91 2.67
N LEU A 82 11.13 -10.99 1.94
CA LEU A 82 10.96 -12.32 2.52
C LEU A 82 12.33 -12.98 2.75
N LYS A 83 12.43 -13.75 3.84
CA LYS A 83 13.60 -14.59 4.09
C LYS A 83 13.72 -15.66 3.02
N ARG A 84 14.93 -15.88 2.53
CA ARG A 84 15.22 -16.93 1.55
C ARG A 84 15.00 -18.31 2.19
N THR A 85 14.03 -19.07 1.70
CA THR A 85 13.74 -20.43 2.17
C THR A 85 14.74 -21.46 1.65
N ARG A 86 15.42 -21.18 0.52
CA ARG A 86 16.41 -22.09 -0.07
C ARG A 86 17.81 -21.85 0.48
N ARG A 87 18.27 -22.75 1.37
CA ARG A 87 19.70 -22.98 1.62
C ARG A 87 20.31 -23.62 0.37
N SER A 88 20.92 -22.83 -0.51
CA SER A 88 21.85 -23.39 -1.49
C SER A 88 22.99 -24.05 -0.72
N ARG A 89 23.18 -25.36 -0.89
CA ARG A 89 24.23 -26.16 -0.23
C ARG A 89 25.62 -25.95 -0.84
N ARG A 90 25.84 -24.94 -1.71
CA ARG A 90 27.13 -24.69 -2.35
C ARG A 90 27.51 -23.22 -2.37
N SER A 91 28.46 -22.90 -1.48
CA SER A 91 29.65 -22.05 -1.69
C SER A 91 29.55 -20.83 -2.61
N GLU A 92 28.90 -19.76 -2.14
CA GLU A 92 29.48 -18.40 -2.21
C GLU A 92 28.79 -17.57 -1.12
N VAL A 93 29.54 -16.91 -0.25
CA VAL A 93 28.98 -16.13 0.85
C VAL A 93 28.47 -14.80 0.28
N GLN A 94 27.28 -14.84 -0.30
CA GLN A 94 26.64 -13.66 -0.86
C GLN A 94 26.00 -12.87 0.27
N HIS A 95 26.55 -11.69 0.56
CA HIS A 95 26.07 -10.87 1.68
C HIS A 95 25.01 -9.84 1.28
N PHE A 96 25.07 -9.35 0.04
CA PHE A 96 24.24 -8.24 -0.44
C PHE A 96 23.73 -8.47 -1.85
N CYS A 97 22.59 -7.88 -2.21
CA CYS A 97 22.12 -7.75 -3.58
C CYS A 97 21.80 -6.29 -3.90
N LYS A 98 21.94 -5.90 -5.17
CA LYS A 98 21.45 -4.62 -5.65
C LYS A 98 19.95 -4.72 -5.90
N VAL A 99 19.20 -3.77 -5.36
CA VAL A 99 17.77 -3.60 -5.61
C VAL A 99 17.56 -2.29 -6.33
N GLU A 100 16.85 -2.37 -7.45
CA GLU A 100 16.53 -1.25 -8.32
C GLU A 100 15.02 -1.17 -8.47
N VAL A 101 14.46 0.00 -8.18
CA VAL A 101 13.04 0.32 -8.32
C VAL A 101 12.86 1.24 -9.51
N TYR A 102 11.96 0.88 -10.40
CA TYR A 102 11.67 1.61 -11.62
C TYR A 102 10.21 2.08 -11.66
N GLU A 103 9.96 3.25 -12.26
CA GLU A 103 8.64 3.62 -12.78
C GLU A 103 8.46 2.99 -14.16
N LEU A 104 7.29 2.38 -14.40
CA LEU A 104 6.88 1.92 -15.72
C LEU A 104 6.28 3.11 -16.48
N LEU A 105 6.77 3.37 -17.68
CA LEU A 105 6.32 4.50 -18.51
C LEU A 105 5.25 4.09 -19.52
N GLU A 106 5.18 2.81 -19.86
CA GLU A 106 4.22 2.23 -20.79
C GLU A 106 3.71 0.89 -20.24
N SER A 107 2.53 0.48 -20.70
CA SER A 107 1.88 -0.77 -20.34
C SER A 107 2.71 -2.01 -20.74
N GLU A 108 2.36 -3.15 -20.15
CA GLU A 108 3.07 -4.44 -20.16
C GLU A 108 3.47 -4.94 -21.56
N ASN A 109 2.76 -4.51 -22.61
CA ASN A 109 3.03 -4.89 -24.01
C ASN A 109 4.35 -4.32 -24.58
N LYS A 110 4.97 -3.32 -23.93
CA LYS A 110 6.29 -2.75 -24.31
C LYS A 110 7.14 -2.45 -23.07
N PRO A 111 7.66 -3.47 -22.38
CA PRO A 111 8.35 -3.30 -21.10
C PRO A 111 9.73 -2.61 -21.20
N GLN A 112 10.13 -2.12 -22.38
CA GLN A 112 11.46 -1.55 -22.59
C GLN A 112 11.62 -0.16 -22.00
N LYS A 113 10.53 0.60 -21.83
CA LYS A 113 10.61 1.98 -21.32
C LYS A 113 10.34 2.03 -19.82
N LYS A 114 11.42 2.02 -19.04
CA LYS A 114 11.41 2.14 -17.58
C LYS A 114 12.37 3.25 -17.16
N HIS A 115 12.04 3.97 -16.09
CA HIS A 115 12.92 4.98 -15.51
C HIS A 115 13.30 4.60 -14.08
N LEU A 116 14.60 4.64 -13.76
CA LEU A 116 15.10 4.25 -12.45
C LEU A 116 14.74 5.31 -11.41
N ILE A 117 14.01 4.91 -10.36
CA ILE A 117 13.65 5.78 -9.23
C ILE A 117 14.72 5.68 -8.14
N ALA A 118 15.09 4.46 -7.77
CA ALA A 118 15.98 4.20 -6.66
C ALA A 118 16.83 2.96 -6.90
N SER A 119 18.07 3.00 -6.41
CA SER A 119 19.01 1.88 -6.44
C SER A 119 19.76 1.80 -5.11
N ARG A 120 19.73 0.64 -4.44
CA ARG A 120 20.49 0.43 -3.20
C ARG A 120 20.92 -1.02 -3.01
N LEU A 121 21.91 -1.25 -2.14
CA LEU A 121 22.31 -2.58 -1.71
C LEU A 121 21.48 -3.03 -0.50
N LEU A 122 20.95 -4.24 -0.54
CA LEU A 122 20.24 -4.88 0.57
C LEU A 122 20.97 -6.12 1.03
N SER A 123 21.02 -6.35 2.34
CA SER A 123 21.54 -7.59 2.89
C SER A 123 20.66 -8.76 2.47
N LEU A 124 21.24 -9.88 2.07
CA LEU A 124 20.49 -11.07 1.68
C LEU A 124 19.91 -11.84 2.88
N TYR A 125 20.48 -11.69 4.07
CA TYR A 125 20.12 -12.49 5.26
C TYR A 125 18.89 -12.00 6.03
N GLY A 126 18.67 -10.68 6.03
CA GLY A 126 17.55 -10.07 6.74
C GLY A 126 16.21 -10.35 6.08
N GLU A 127 15.15 -10.36 6.87
CA GLU A 127 13.79 -10.12 6.39
C GLU A 127 13.29 -8.82 7.02
N GLY A 128 12.36 -8.14 6.36
CA GLY A 128 11.84 -6.89 6.90
C GLY A 128 11.27 -5.96 5.84
N TRP A 129 10.82 -4.80 6.31
CA TRP A 129 10.24 -3.77 5.46
C TRP A 129 11.31 -2.94 4.78
N GLU A 130 11.17 -2.82 3.47
CA GLU A 130 11.99 -1.99 2.62
C GLU A 130 11.14 -0.81 2.13
N VAL A 131 11.54 0.41 2.50
CA VAL A 131 10.82 1.64 2.14
C VAL A 131 11.59 2.40 1.06
N PHE A 132 10.89 2.83 0.01
CA PHE A 132 11.42 3.63 -1.09
C PHE A 132 10.64 4.94 -1.20
N ASN A 133 11.35 6.06 -1.31
CA ASN A 133 10.72 7.34 -1.62
C ASN A 133 10.36 7.37 -3.10
N VAL A 134 9.07 7.51 -3.39
CA VAL A 134 8.52 7.53 -4.76
C VAL A 134 7.73 8.81 -5.03
N THR A 135 7.95 9.85 -4.20
CA THR A 135 7.18 11.10 -4.19
C THR A 135 7.11 11.74 -5.58
N GLN A 136 8.23 11.84 -6.29
CA GLN A 136 8.26 12.46 -7.62
C GLN A 136 7.44 11.67 -8.65
N THR A 137 7.55 10.34 -8.66
CA THR A 137 6.80 9.48 -9.57
C THR A 137 5.31 9.54 -9.31
N VAL A 138 4.89 9.39 -8.05
CA VAL A 138 3.47 9.40 -7.70
C VAL A 138 2.84 10.77 -7.92
N SER A 139 3.60 11.87 -7.78
CA SER A 139 3.12 13.22 -8.09
C SER A 139 2.67 13.35 -9.55
N LYS A 140 3.41 12.72 -10.48
CA LYS A 140 3.01 12.65 -11.89
C LYS A 140 1.70 11.88 -12.07
N TRP A 141 1.53 10.78 -11.35
CA TRP A 141 0.32 9.94 -11.42
C TRP A 141 -0.91 10.65 -10.86
N VAL A 142 -0.73 11.44 -9.81
CA VAL A 142 -1.76 12.30 -9.24
C VAL A 142 -2.21 13.37 -10.23
N GLY A 143 -1.27 14.01 -10.92
CA GLY A 143 -1.58 15.01 -11.95
C GLY A 143 -2.19 14.39 -13.22
N ASN A 144 -1.81 13.16 -13.55
CA ASN A 144 -2.32 12.43 -14.71
C ASN A 144 -2.40 10.92 -14.43
N SER A 145 -3.60 10.43 -14.13
CA SER A 145 -3.84 9.01 -13.80
C SER A 145 -3.45 8.04 -14.92
N SER A 146 -3.50 8.46 -16.18
CA SER A 146 -3.09 7.63 -17.34
C SER A 146 -1.59 7.34 -17.37
N SER A 147 -0.78 8.09 -16.62
CA SER A 147 0.66 7.85 -16.51
C SER A 147 1.01 6.76 -15.49
N ASN A 148 0.05 6.30 -14.68
CA ASN A 148 0.25 5.26 -13.68
C ASN A 148 0.24 3.87 -14.33
N HIS A 149 1.43 3.34 -14.60
CA HIS A 149 1.62 1.95 -15.00
C HIS A 149 2.21 1.10 -13.87
N GLY A 150 2.37 1.67 -12.67
CA GLY A 150 2.97 1.00 -11.51
C GLY A 150 4.51 0.99 -11.50
N PHE A 151 5.05 0.24 -10.55
CA PHE A 151 6.48 0.09 -10.30
C PHE A 151 6.99 -1.27 -10.75
N TRP A 152 8.28 -1.34 -11.09
CA TRP A 152 9.00 -2.59 -11.31
C TRP A 152 10.19 -2.69 -10.36
N ILE A 153 10.30 -3.81 -9.63
CA ILE A 153 11.47 -4.09 -8.80
C ILE A 153 12.34 -5.15 -9.44
N ARG A 154 13.61 -4.82 -9.65
CA ARG A 154 14.64 -5.74 -10.10
C ARG A 154 15.66 -5.95 -8.98
N THR A 155 16.03 -7.22 -8.75
CA THR A 155 17.12 -7.55 -7.83
C THR A 155 18.21 -8.26 -8.60
N THR A 156 19.44 -7.80 -8.46
CA THR A 156 20.61 -8.36 -9.12
C THR A 156 21.73 -8.62 -8.13
N HIS A 157 22.51 -9.65 -8.42
CA HIS A 157 23.72 -9.97 -7.69
C HIS A 157 24.83 -10.32 -8.68
N VAL A 158 26.03 -9.78 -8.44
CA VAL A 158 27.22 -10.11 -9.22
C VAL A 158 27.87 -11.33 -8.58
N SER A 159 27.75 -12.50 -9.19
CA SER A 159 28.43 -13.73 -8.76
C SER A 159 29.63 -14.02 -9.66
N LYS A 160 30.50 -14.95 -9.24
CA LYS A 160 31.59 -15.45 -10.11
C LYS A 160 31.09 -16.10 -11.41
N HIS A 161 29.84 -16.57 -11.41
CA HIS A 161 29.21 -17.22 -12.56
C HIS A 161 28.38 -16.25 -13.43
N GLY A 162 28.46 -14.95 -13.15
CA GLY A 162 27.75 -13.90 -13.86
C GLY A 162 26.68 -13.20 -13.01
N MET A 163 25.81 -12.44 -13.68
CA MET A 163 24.74 -11.68 -13.05
C MET A 163 23.54 -12.58 -12.75
N GLU A 164 23.25 -12.81 -11.47
CA GLU A 164 22.03 -13.47 -11.05
C GLU A 164 20.91 -12.45 -10.89
N HIS A 165 19.72 -12.80 -11.41
CA HIS A 165 18.50 -12.02 -11.25
C HIS A 165 17.57 -12.69 -10.22
N ASP A 166 16.68 -11.90 -9.62
CA ASP A 166 15.61 -12.36 -8.72
C ASP A 166 16.11 -13.10 -7.47
N VAL A 167 17.24 -12.65 -6.95
CA VAL A 167 17.90 -13.22 -5.77
C VAL A 167 17.12 -13.00 -4.47
N VAL A 168 16.13 -12.09 -4.47
CA VAL A 168 15.23 -11.78 -3.35
C VAL A 168 13.78 -11.87 -3.80
N THR A 169 12.91 -12.33 -2.90
CA THR A 169 11.45 -12.33 -3.10
C THR A 169 10.81 -11.30 -2.18
N PHE A 170 9.88 -10.52 -2.72
CA PHE A 170 9.07 -9.58 -1.95
C PHE A 170 7.64 -10.12 -1.80
N ALA A 171 7.03 -9.86 -0.66
CA ALA A 171 5.63 -10.21 -0.42
C ALA A 171 4.69 -9.41 -1.33
N LYS A 172 3.57 -10.05 -1.69
CA LYS A 172 2.55 -9.57 -2.65
C LYS A 172 1.16 -9.97 -2.19
N SER A 173 0.14 -9.28 -2.68
CA SER A 173 -1.24 -9.44 -2.23
C SER A 173 -1.85 -10.83 -2.44
N GLN A 174 -1.36 -11.62 -3.40
CA GLN A 174 -1.84 -12.98 -3.69
C GLN A 174 -0.88 -14.09 -3.22
N GLY A 175 0.19 -13.74 -2.50
CA GLY A 175 1.14 -14.74 -1.99
C GLY A 175 0.54 -15.56 -0.85
N ALA A 176 1.08 -16.77 -0.60
CA ALA A 176 0.72 -17.60 0.56
C ALA A 176 1.11 -16.99 1.92
N PHE A 177 1.43 -15.70 1.97
CA PHE A 177 1.89 -14.98 3.14
C PHE A 177 0.74 -14.15 3.72
N GLN A 178 0.81 -13.89 5.02
CA GLN A 178 -0.17 -13.08 5.75
C GLN A 178 -0.42 -11.74 5.05
N GLU A 179 -1.69 -11.33 4.92
CA GLU A 179 -2.11 -10.05 4.30
C GLU A 179 -1.39 -8.83 4.92
N SER A 180 -0.97 -8.94 6.18
CA SER A 180 -0.19 -7.93 6.91
C SER A 180 1.16 -7.58 6.29
N ARG A 181 1.67 -8.38 5.34
CA ARG A 181 2.97 -8.18 4.67
C ARG A 181 2.83 -7.70 3.23
N ASN A 182 1.61 -7.46 2.77
CA ASN A 182 1.35 -7.00 1.40
C ASN A 182 2.09 -5.69 1.12
N ALA A 183 2.51 -5.50 -0.12
CA ALA A 183 3.11 -4.26 -0.55
C ALA A 183 2.09 -3.12 -0.44
N LEU A 184 2.54 -1.97 0.07
CA LEU A 184 1.72 -0.79 0.32
C LEU A 184 2.35 0.43 -0.34
N LEU A 185 1.50 1.27 -0.91
CA LEU A 185 1.84 2.65 -1.24
C LEU A 185 1.19 3.56 -0.20
N ILE A 186 1.99 4.36 0.49
CA ILE A 186 1.52 5.31 1.52
C ILE A 186 1.66 6.72 0.97
N LEU A 187 0.56 7.47 0.96
CA LEU A 187 0.53 8.88 0.60
C LEU A 187 0.30 9.73 1.83
N PHE A 188 1.09 10.78 1.95
CA PHE A 188 0.90 11.85 2.93
C PHE A 188 0.47 13.10 2.16
N THR A 189 -0.70 13.63 2.52
CA THR A 189 -1.35 14.72 1.81
C THR A 189 -1.80 15.79 2.78
N ASN A 190 -2.05 16.99 2.26
CA ASN A 190 -2.75 18.06 2.98
C ASN A 190 -4.17 18.19 2.44
N SER A 191 -5.17 18.11 3.31
CA SER A 191 -6.55 18.43 2.99
C SER A 191 -6.66 19.94 2.83
N ASN A 192 -6.79 20.44 1.60
CA ASN A 192 -7.03 21.87 1.36
C ASN A 192 -8.44 22.32 1.82
N LYS A 193 -9.19 21.45 2.52
CA LYS A 193 -10.41 21.84 3.22
C LYS A 193 -9.97 22.77 4.35
N ARG A 194 -10.37 24.05 4.26
CA ARG A 194 -10.19 25.02 5.36
C ARG A 194 -10.58 24.30 6.65
N ARG A 195 -9.75 24.41 7.70
CA ARG A 195 -10.03 23.89 9.05
C ARG A 195 -11.36 24.44 9.56
N SER A 196 -12.46 23.86 9.12
CA SER A 196 -13.78 24.08 9.65
C SER A 196 -13.79 23.29 10.94
N HIS A 197 -13.78 23.98 12.08
CA HIS A 197 -13.91 23.43 13.43
C HIS A 197 -15.29 22.79 13.69
N SER A 198 -15.87 22.13 12.70
CA SER A 198 -17.16 21.47 12.75
C SER A 198 -17.13 20.22 11.87
N PHE A 199 -16.28 19.26 12.20
CA PHE A 199 -16.54 17.89 11.79
C PHE A 199 -17.37 17.25 12.91
N VAL A 200 -18.65 17.06 12.63
CA VAL A 200 -19.51 16.18 13.45
C VAL A 200 -18.89 14.78 13.37
N PRO A 201 -18.61 14.11 14.49
CA PRO A 201 -18.09 12.75 14.44
C PRO A 201 -19.13 11.87 13.78
N SER A 202 -18.85 11.39 12.57
CA SER A 202 -19.56 10.22 12.05
C SER A 202 -19.18 9.07 12.97
N ALA A 203 -20.19 8.49 13.61
CA ALA A 203 -20.06 7.55 14.71
C ALA A 203 -18.96 6.52 14.41
N ALA A 204 -18.02 6.40 15.36
CA ALA A 204 -17.13 5.27 15.43
C ALA A 204 -17.97 3.99 15.34
N SER A 205 -17.88 3.27 14.23
CA SER A 205 -18.39 1.90 14.16
C SER A 205 -17.59 1.08 15.17
N LYS A 206 -18.18 0.91 16.35
CA LYS A 206 -17.76 -0.07 17.35
C LYS A 206 -17.79 -1.43 16.69
N CYS A 207 -16.63 -1.91 16.27
CA CYS A 207 -16.47 -3.24 15.70
C CYS A 207 -16.60 -4.25 16.86
N THR A 208 -17.83 -4.68 17.13
CA THR A 208 -18.12 -5.75 18.09
C THR A 208 -18.29 -7.03 17.28
N LEU A 209 -17.42 -8.00 17.52
CA LEU A 209 -17.40 -9.31 16.86
C LEU A 209 -18.59 -10.15 17.35
N GLU A 210 -19.53 -10.50 16.49
CA GLU A 210 -20.34 -11.71 16.66
C GLU A 210 -20.52 -12.45 15.33
N TYR A 211 -20.36 -13.77 15.42
CA TYR A 211 -20.48 -14.78 14.36
C TYR A 211 -21.95 -15.19 14.22
N GLU A 212 -22.40 -15.50 13.00
CA GLU A 212 -23.06 -16.78 12.63
C GLU A 212 -23.48 -16.75 11.13
N LEU A 213 -23.44 -17.92 10.48
CA LEU A 213 -23.89 -18.21 9.08
C LEU A 213 -25.33 -18.81 9.12
N PRO A 214 -26.03 -19.25 8.03
CA PRO A 214 -25.65 -19.39 6.60
C PRO A 214 -26.77 -19.12 5.51
N VAL A 215 -26.37 -19.17 4.22
CA VAL A 215 -27.07 -19.44 2.91
C VAL A 215 -28.39 -18.68 2.55
N HIS A 216 -28.65 -18.16 1.34
CA HIS A 216 -28.61 -18.77 0.00
C HIS A 216 -28.59 -17.72 -1.14
N LEU A 217 -28.12 -18.16 -2.32
CA LEU A 217 -27.81 -17.40 -3.54
C LEU A 217 -28.97 -16.61 -4.16
N LEU A 218 -28.66 -15.41 -4.68
CA LEU A 218 -29.07 -14.90 -6.01
C LEU A 218 -28.02 -13.84 -6.46
N LEU A 219 -27.71 -13.80 -7.77
CA LEU A 219 -26.64 -12.99 -8.40
C LEU A 219 -26.71 -11.48 -8.07
N PRO A 220 -25.58 -10.78 -7.77
CA PRO A 220 -25.62 -9.34 -7.51
C PRO A 220 -25.42 -8.51 -8.80
N PRO A 221 -26.01 -7.30 -8.86
CA PRO A 221 -25.66 -6.28 -9.84
C PRO A 221 -24.23 -5.76 -9.59
N ALA A 222 -23.60 -5.23 -10.65
CA ALA A 222 -22.20 -4.81 -10.69
C ALA A 222 -21.75 -4.07 -9.41
N LEU A 223 -20.82 -4.69 -8.67
CA LEU A 223 -20.15 -4.10 -7.51
C LEU A 223 -19.48 -2.79 -7.93
N PRO A 224 -19.68 -1.67 -7.22
CA PRO A 224 -18.75 -0.54 -7.32
C PRO A 224 -17.34 -1.02 -6.92
N PRO A 225 -16.27 -0.44 -7.47
CA PRO A 225 -14.92 -0.84 -7.10
C PRO A 225 -14.76 -0.70 -5.59
N VAL A 226 -14.49 -1.82 -4.94
CA VAL A 226 -14.19 -1.87 -3.50
C VAL A 226 -13.02 -0.93 -3.28
N ASP A 227 -13.22 0.15 -2.53
CA ASP A 227 -12.13 1.06 -2.18
C ASP A 227 -11.12 0.28 -1.33
N LEU A 228 -9.98 -0.08 -1.93
CA LEU A 228 -8.89 -0.82 -1.29
C LEU A 228 -7.96 0.12 -0.50
N SER A 229 -8.36 1.38 -0.30
CA SER A 229 -7.59 2.35 0.46
C SER A 229 -8.04 2.45 1.92
N SER A 230 -7.08 2.63 2.83
CA SER A 230 -7.35 3.01 4.22
C SER A 230 -6.81 4.42 4.47
N VAL A 231 -7.58 5.26 5.17
CA VAL A 231 -7.30 6.69 5.34
C VAL A 231 -7.31 7.08 6.82
N ILE A 232 -6.34 7.90 7.24
CA ILE A 232 -6.26 8.55 8.55
C ILE A 232 -6.28 10.05 8.35
N TYR A 233 -7.19 10.75 9.03
CA TYR A 233 -7.21 12.21 9.13
C TYR A 233 -6.66 12.61 10.50
N LEU A 234 -5.74 13.58 10.51
CA LEU A 234 -5.14 14.18 11.70
C LEU A 234 -5.82 15.51 11.96
N GLN A 235 -6.28 15.70 13.19
CA GLN A 235 -6.92 16.92 13.68
C GLN A 235 -5.93 17.82 14.41
#